data_AF-A0A1F8QIU2-F1
#
_entry.id   AF-A0A1F8QIU2-F1
#
_cell.length_a   1.000
_cell.length_b   1.000
_cell.length_c   1.000
_cell.angle_alpha   90.00
_cell.angle_beta   90.00
_cell.angle_gamma   90.00
#
_symmetry.space_group_name_H-M   'P 1'
#
loop_
_entity.id
_entity.type
_entity.pdbx_description
1 polymer ?
#
loop_
_entity_poly.entity_id
_entity_poly.type
_entity_poly.pdbx_seq_one_letter_code
_entity_poly.pdbx_strand_id
1 'polypeptide(L)'
;MPRRPENPGTCAYCGEIITKRGVAKHLGKCPKWQEVLTSAAASSQPVETLWHLRVQDAYDKDFWLDLEMVGSASLDKLDKYLRAIWLECCGHLSKFTIGGWSGVDVGKARKANATFEPGLVLRHLYDFGTTSETDIKVVGFREGKAKSKHPIALLARNRMPELVCQERSQPAHWLCIECVYEEDKSGYLCDEHMEEHPHENYGEPMPLVNSPRTGMCGYDGPAEPPY
;
A
#
# COMPACT_ATOMS: atom_id res chain seq x y z
N MET A 1 -3.55 28.13 -2.49
CA MET A 1 -3.00 27.33 -1.38
C MET A 1 -1.73 26.63 -1.87
N PRO A 2 -0.60 26.71 -1.13
CA PRO A 2 0.61 25.96 -1.49
C PRO A 2 0.30 24.46 -1.45
N ARG A 3 0.78 23.70 -2.45
CA ARG A 3 0.65 22.24 -2.46
C ARG A 3 1.38 21.69 -1.25
N ARG A 4 0.70 20.87 -0.42
CA ARG A 4 1.33 20.08 0.64
C ARG A 4 2.47 19.26 0.01
N PRO A 5 3.68 19.25 0.60
CA PRO A 5 4.75 18.41 0.11
C PRO A 5 4.32 16.94 0.06
N GLU A 6 4.73 16.24 -1.00
CA GLU A 6 4.40 14.81 -1.20
C GLU A 6 5.09 13.96 -0.13
N ASN A 7 4.35 13.06 0.54
CA ASN A 7 4.95 12.13 1.49
C ASN A 7 6.02 11.25 0.80
N PRO A 8 7.30 11.33 1.23
CA PRO A 8 8.35 10.51 0.66
C PRO A 8 8.18 9.03 1.04
N GLY A 9 8.95 8.19 0.39
CA GLY A 9 9.01 6.77 0.65
C GLY A 9 10.44 6.26 0.70
N THR A 10 10.57 4.97 0.92
CA THR A 10 11.83 4.26 1.04
C THR A 10 11.95 3.24 -0.07
N CYS A 11 13.10 3.19 -0.74
CA CYS A 11 13.44 2.12 -1.67
C CYS A 11 13.59 0.79 -0.93
N ALA A 12 12.88 -0.25 -1.38
CA ALA A 12 12.92 -1.57 -0.74
C ALA A 12 14.27 -2.32 -0.92
N TYR A 13 15.20 -1.77 -1.71
CA TYR A 13 16.48 -2.42 -2.03
C TYR A 13 17.68 -1.71 -1.40
N CYS A 14 17.81 -0.39 -1.58
CA CYS A 14 18.94 0.37 -1.03
C CYS A 14 18.58 1.17 0.24
N GLY A 15 17.30 1.25 0.63
CA GLY A 15 16.86 2.02 1.79
C GLY A 15 16.87 3.54 1.60
N GLU A 16 17.19 4.06 0.41
CA GLU A 16 17.21 5.50 0.15
C GLU A 16 15.81 6.12 0.25
N ILE A 17 15.74 7.31 0.83
CA ILE A 17 14.53 8.13 0.87
C ILE A 17 14.31 8.75 -0.50
N ILE A 18 13.16 8.47 -1.10
CA ILE A 18 12.80 8.85 -2.47
C ILE A 18 11.39 9.45 -2.51
N THR A 19 11.16 10.37 -3.43
CA THR A 19 9.81 10.88 -3.68
C THR A 19 8.99 9.86 -4.46
N LYS A 20 7.66 9.87 -4.30
CA LYS A 20 6.75 8.98 -5.05
C LYS A 20 6.99 9.13 -6.55
N ARG A 21 7.07 10.36 -7.06
CA ARG A 21 7.36 10.61 -8.50
C ARG A 21 8.77 10.17 -8.92
N GLY A 22 9.72 10.08 -7.99
CA GLY A 22 11.11 9.71 -8.24
C GLY A 22 11.38 8.22 -8.35
N VAL A 23 10.47 7.34 -7.93
CA VAL A 23 10.72 5.88 -7.81
C VAL A 23 11.27 5.27 -9.11
N ALA A 24 10.59 5.44 -10.25
CA ALA A 24 11.02 4.85 -11.52
C ALA A 24 12.42 5.34 -11.94
N LYS A 25 12.69 6.64 -11.78
CA LYS A 25 14.01 7.24 -12.09
C LYS A 25 15.09 6.71 -11.15
N HIS A 26 14.78 6.55 -9.87
CA HIS A 26 15.69 6.00 -8.87
C HIS A 26 16.03 4.54 -9.20
N LEU A 27 15.02 3.68 -9.46
CA LEU A 27 15.25 2.27 -9.80
C LEU A 27 16.18 2.11 -11.01
N GLY A 28 16.04 2.95 -12.03
CA GLY A 28 16.94 2.96 -13.19
C GLY A 28 18.42 3.20 -12.86
N LYS A 29 18.75 3.72 -11.67
CA LYS A 29 20.12 4.00 -11.21
C LYS A 29 20.49 3.29 -9.91
N CYS A 30 19.56 2.60 -9.26
CA CYS A 30 19.76 2.01 -7.95
C CYS A 30 20.71 0.80 -8.04
N PRO A 31 21.92 0.85 -7.45
CA PRO A 31 22.89 -0.23 -7.58
C PRO A 31 22.38 -1.55 -7.00
N LYS A 32 21.70 -1.50 -5.86
CA LYS A 32 21.09 -2.69 -5.24
C LYS A 32 19.98 -3.30 -6.08
N TRP A 33 19.23 -2.48 -6.83
CA TRP A 33 18.28 -3.01 -7.79
C TRP A 33 18.97 -3.66 -8.99
N GLN A 34 20.04 -3.06 -9.53
CA GLN A 34 20.81 -3.64 -10.63
C GLN A 34 21.48 -4.98 -10.26
N GLU A 35 21.98 -5.12 -9.02
CA GLU A 35 22.47 -6.38 -8.46
C GLU A 35 21.37 -7.46 -8.49
N VAL A 36 20.14 -7.11 -8.05
CA VAL A 36 18.98 -8.01 -8.07
C VAL A 36 18.60 -8.41 -9.50
N LEU A 37 18.58 -7.47 -10.44
CA LEU A 37 18.29 -7.76 -11.85
C LEU A 37 19.32 -8.71 -12.47
N THR A 38 20.60 -8.52 -12.16
CA THR A 38 21.69 -9.37 -12.63
C THR A 38 21.55 -10.79 -12.08
N SER A 39 21.27 -10.91 -10.78
CA SER A 39 21.01 -12.20 -10.13
C SER A 39 19.78 -12.90 -10.72
N ALA A 40 18.69 -12.17 -10.93
CA ALA A 40 17.47 -12.71 -11.52
C ALA A 40 17.71 -13.21 -12.96
N ALA A 41 18.50 -12.49 -13.76
CA ALA A 41 18.86 -12.88 -15.12
C ALA A 41 19.60 -14.24 -15.17
N ALA A 42 20.43 -14.52 -14.17
CA ALA A 42 21.15 -15.78 -14.02
C ALA A 42 20.28 -16.95 -13.51
N SER A 43 19.06 -16.69 -13.04
CA SER A 43 18.15 -17.73 -12.53
C SER A 43 17.52 -18.58 -13.64
N SER A 44 16.91 -19.70 -13.26
CA SER A 44 16.13 -20.57 -14.15
C SER A 44 14.69 -20.08 -14.42
N GLN A 45 14.29 -18.93 -13.88
CA GLN A 45 12.97 -18.37 -14.11
C GLN A 45 12.79 -18.00 -15.61
N PRO A 46 11.56 -18.07 -16.14
CA PRO A 46 11.29 -17.63 -17.50
C PRO A 46 11.45 -16.12 -17.64
N VAL A 47 11.81 -15.67 -18.84
CA VAL A 47 11.69 -14.26 -19.22
C VAL A 47 10.22 -13.97 -19.48
N GLU A 48 9.69 -12.94 -18.83
CA GLU A 48 8.33 -12.45 -19.03
C GLU A 48 8.22 -10.95 -18.80
N THR A 49 7.06 -10.38 -19.16
CA THR A 49 6.71 -9.00 -18.86
C THR A 49 6.50 -8.82 -17.35
N LEU A 50 7.19 -7.84 -16.76
CA LEU A 50 7.10 -7.48 -15.35
C LEU A 50 6.56 -6.05 -15.25
N TRP A 51 5.37 -5.93 -14.68
CA TRP A 51 4.61 -4.68 -14.62
C TRP A 51 4.99 -3.87 -13.39
N HIS A 52 5.33 -2.60 -13.60
CA HIS A 52 5.50 -1.62 -12.53
C HIS A 52 4.14 -0.99 -12.21
N LEU A 53 3.61 -1.32 -11.04
CA LEU A 53 2.34 -0.80 -10.54
C LEU A 53 2.61 0.24 -9.46
N ARG A 54 1.86 1.35 -9.50
CA ARG A 54 1.74 2.30 -8.40
C ARG A 54 0.38 2.17 -7.77
N VAL A 55 0.37 1.78 -6.52
CA VAL A 55 -0.80 1.60 -5.70
C VAL A 55 -0.88 2.76 -4.71
N GLN A 56 -2.04 3.35 -4.55
CA GLN A 56 -2.23 4.53 -3.69
C GLN A 56 -3.67 4.55 -3.18
N ASP A 57 -3.86 4.93 -1.92
CA ASP A 57 -5.20 5.16 -1.40
C ASP A 57 -5.94 6.25 -2.22
N ALA A 58 -7.24 6.05 -2.44
CA ALA A 58 -8.05 6.94 -3.27
C ALA A 58 -8.24 8.33 -2.64
N TYR A 59 -8.12 8.46 -1.32
CA TYR A 59 -8.43 9.66 -0.56
C TYR A 59 -7.18 10.20 0.17
N ASP A 60 -6.49 9.37 0.94
CA ASP A 60 -5.24 9.72 1.62
C ASP A 60 -4.02 9.44 0.75
N LYS A 61 -3.62 10.46 -0.02
CA LYS A 61 -2.52 10.37 -0.97
C LYS A 61 -1.14 10.24 -0.34
N ASP A 62 -1.02 10.25 0.99
CA ASP A 62 0.24 9.99 1.69
C ASP A 62 0.55 8.49 1.79
N PHE A 63 -0.45 7.61 1.65
CA PHE A 63 -0.26 6.16 1.55
C PHE A 63 -0.10 5.70 0.11
N TRP A 64 1.06 5.12 -0.21
CA TRP A 64 1.38 4.62 -1.55
C TRP A 64 2.46 3.53 -1.51
N LEU A 65 2.40 2.62 -2.48
CA LEU A 65 3.41 1.60 -2.70
C LEU A 65 3.64 1.39 -4.20
N ASP A 66 4.89 1.14 -4.57
CA ASP A 66 5.28 0.75 -5.92
C ASP A 66 5.65 -0.72 -5.91
N LEU A 67 5.06 -1.49 -6.83
CA LEU A 67 5.19 -2.93 -6.96
C LEU A 67 5.72 -3.32 -8.34
N GLU A 68 6.39 -4.46 -8.39
CA GLU A 68 6.64 -5.20 -9.61
C GLU A 68 5.80 -6.47 -9.60
N MET A 69 4.99 -6.72 -10.64
CA MET A 69 4.13 -7.90 -10.75
C MET A 69 4.43 -8.68 -12.03
N VAL A 70 4.55 -10.00 -11.92
CA VAL A 70 4.75 -10.89 -13.07
C VAL A 70 3.51 -10.93 -13.96
N GLY A 71 3.72 -10.80 -15.28
CA GLY A 71 2.66 -10.67 -16.28
C GLY A 71 1.75 -11.89 -16.39
N SER A 72 2.28 -13.07 -16.06
CA SER A 72 1.52 -14.32 -16.05
C SER A 72 0.61 -14.51 -14.82
N ALA A 73 0.80 -13.73 -13.75
CA ALA A 73 0.00 -13.82 -12.52
C ALA A 73 -1.40 -13.23 -12.69
N SER A 74 -2.36 -13.79 -11.95
CA SER A 74 -3.74 -13.30 -11.92
C SER A 74 -3.90 -12.08 -11.02
N LEU A 75 -4.91 -11.26 -11.28
CA LEU A 75 -5.27 -10.14 -10.40
C LEU A 75 -5.72 -10.60 -9.01
N ASP A 76 -6.17 -11.85 -8.84
CA ASP A 76 -6.39 -12.45 -7.52
C ASP A 76 -5.10 -12.48 -6.67
N LYS A 77 -3.91 -12.63 -7.28
CA LYS A 77 -2.64 -12.51 -6.56
C LYS A 77 -2.38 -11.07 -6.11
N LEU A 78 -2.75 -10.10 -6.93
CA LEU A 78 -2.67 -8.68 -6.56
C LEU A 78 -3.64 -8.35 -5.42
N ASP A 79 -4.89 -8.81 -5.51
CA ASP A 79 -5.89 -8.67 -4.44
C ASP A 79 -5.37 -9.18 -3.10
N LYS A 80 -4.87 -10.43 -3.08
CA LYS A 80 -4.30 -11.05 -1.87
C LYS A 80 -3.10 -10.30 -1.34
N TYR A 81 -2.23 -9.81 -2.22
CA TYR A 81 -1.06 -9.03 -1.82
C TYR A 81 -1.47 -7.72 -1.15
N LEU A 82 -2.38 -6.95 -1.76
CA LEU A 82 -2.86 -5.67 -1.23
C LEU A 82 -3.56 -5.86 0.12
N ARG A 83 -4.39 -6.90 0.22
CA ARG A 83 -5.04 -7.28 1.47
C ARG A 83 -4.02 -7.60 2.55
N ALA A 84 -3.04 -8.44 2.26
CA ALA A 84 -2.06 -8.84 3.26
C ALA A 84 -1.15 -7.68 3.75
N ILE A 85 -0.76 -6.75 2.87
CA ILE A 85 0.14 -5.65 3.24
C ILE A 85 -0.58 -4.44 3.86
N TRP A 86 -1.87 -4.24 3.56
CA TRP A 86 -2.59 -3.00 3.86
C TRP A 86 -4.04 -3.12 4.34
N LEU A 87 -4.81 -4.15 3.98
CA LEU A 87 -6.29 -4.04 4.06
C LEU A 87 -6.99 -5.13 4.85
N GLU A 88 -6.40 -6.33 4.99
CA GLU A 88 -7.12 -7.49 5.52
C GLU A 88 -7.44 -7.33 7.01
N CYS A 89 -8.73 -7.36 7.37
CA CYS A 89 -9.18 -7.39 8.76
C CYS A 89 -9.97 -8.67 9.09
N CYS A 90 -10.96 -9.05 8.27
CA CYS A 90 -11.92 -10.11 8.62
C CYS A 90 -12.40 -10.99 7.45
N GLY A 91 -11.66 -11.04 6.33
CA GLY A 91 -11.98 -11.88 5.18
C GLY A 91 -13.02 -11.28 4.21
N HIS A 92 -13.19 -9.95 4.21
CA HIS A 92 -14.19 -9.29 3.38
C HIS A 92 -14.01 -9.48 1.86
N LEU A 93 -15.08 -9.17 1.14
CA LEU A 93 -15.10 -9.21 -0.32
C LEU A 93 -14.32 -8.04 -0.93
N SER A 94 -13.92 -8.25 -2.17
CA SER A 94 -13.08 -7.31 -2.93
C SER A 94 -13.40 -7.36 -4.41
N LYS A 95 -13.28 -6.25 -5.13
CA LYS A 95 -13.32 -6.24 -6.60
C LYS A 95 -12.35 -5.23 -7.21
N PHE A 96 -11.99 -5.46 -8.47
CA PHE A 96 -11.31 -4.46 -9.31
C PHE A 96 -12.30 -3.86 -10.29
N THR A 97 -12.20 -2.56 -10.54
CA THR A 97 -13.00 -1.87 -11.55
C THR A 97 -12.16 -0.87 -12.34
N ILE A 98 -12.63 -0.50 -13.53
CA ILE A 98 -12.18 0.69 -14.25
C ILE A 98 -13.26 1.76 -14.07
N GLY A 99 -12.93 2.86 -13.38
CA GLY A 99 -13.87 3.96 -13.13
C GLY A 99 -14.58 3.93 -11.77
N GLY A 100 -14.10 3.15 -10.80
CA GLY A 100 -14.63 3.14 -9.43
C GLY A 100 -15.90 2.32 -9.26
N TRP A 101 -16.73 2.65 -8.27
CA TRP A 101 -17.94 1.89 -7.92
C TRP A 101 -18.92 1.68 -9.07
N SER A 102 -19.15 2.74 -9.85
CA SER A 102 -20.00 2.71 -11.05
C SER A 102 -19.24 2.31 -12.32
N GLY A 103 -18.00 1.85 -12.15
CA GLY A 103 -17.11 1.46 -13.23
C GLY A 103 -17.38 0.06 -13.78
N VAL A 104 -16.53 -0.35 -14.72
CA VAL A 104 -16.58 -1.69 -15.31
C VAL A 104 -15.78 -2.67 -14.46
N ASP A 105 -16.42 -3.74 -14.00
CA ASP A 105 -15.77 -4.79 -13.22
C ASP A 105 -14.70 -5.53 -14.03
N VAL A 106 -13.54 -5.74 -13.41
CA VAL A 106 -12.42 -6.49 -13.96
C VAL A 106 -12.24 -7.77 -13.15
N GLY A 107 -12.47 -8.92 -13.80
CA GLY A 107 -12.45 -10.22 -13.13
C GLY A 107 -11.09 -10.59 -12.55
N LYS A 108 -11.05 -10.99 -11.27
CA LYS A 108 -9.82 -11.36 -10.55
C LYS A 108 -9.04 -12.55 -11.17
N ALA A 109 -9.73 -13.41 -11.92
CA ALA A 109 -9.10 -14.53 -12.61
C ALA A 109 -8.24 -14.11 -13.83
N ARG A 110 -8.40 -12.88 -14.34
CA ARG A 110 -7.62 -12.38 -15.47
C ARG A 110 -6.13 -12.28 -15.10
N LYS A 111 -5.27 -12.57 -16.06
CA LYS A 111 -3.82 -12.36 -15.95
C LYS A 111 -3.47 -10.89 -16.13
N ALA A 112 -2.38 -10.45 -15.51
CA ALA A 112 -1.83 -9.11 -15.66
C ALA A 112 -1.60 -8.76 -17.14
N ASN A 113 -0.95 -9.62 -17.92
CA ASN A 113 -0.72 -9.41 -19.36
C ASN A 113 -1.99 -9.29 -20.22
N ALA A 114 -3.12 -9.82 -19.74
CA ALA A 114 -4.40 -9.72 -20.44
C ALA A 114 -5.24 -8.52 -19.99
N THR A 115 -4.72 -7.72 -19.04
CA THR A 115 -5.46 -6.62 -18.43
C THR A 115 -4.70 -5.31 -18.48
N PHE A 116 -3.39 -5.34 -18.20
CA PHE A 116 -2.59 -4.14 -18.02
C PHE A 116 -2.09 -3.57 -19.34
N GLU A 117 -2.17 -2.25 -19.42
CA GLU A 117 -1.55 -1.43 -20.46
C GLU A 117 -0.97 -0.19 -19.76
N PRO A 118 0.16 0.36 -20.25
CA PRO A 118 0.75 1.57 -19.65
C PRO A 118 -0.27 2.71 -19.54
N GLY A 119 -0.38 3.30 -18.34
CA GLY A 119 -1.31 4.39 -18.06
C GLY A 119 -2.70 3.95 -17.59
N LEU A 120 -3.05 2.66 -17.70
CA LEU A 120 -4.29 2.14 -17.11
C LEU A 120 -4.33 2.42 -15.60
N VAL A 121 -5.52 2.78 -15.10
CA VAL A 121 -5.80 2.91 -13.67
C VAL A 121 -6.97 1.99 -13.32
N LEU A 122 -6.70 0.99 -12.49
CA LEU A 122 -7.74 0.19 -11.83
C LEU A 122 -8.06 0.80 -10.46
N ARG A 123 -9.30 0.64 -10.02
CA ARG A 123 -9.72 0.85 -8.63
C ARG A 123 -9.89 -0.52 -7.99
N HIS A 124 -9.24 -0.76 -6.86
CA HIS A 124 -9.51 -1.87 -5.97
C HIS A 124 -10.45 -1.39 -4.87
N LEU A 125 -11.52 -2.15 -4.65
CA LEU A 125 -12.53 -1.90 -3.64
C LEU A 125 -12.50 -3.10 -2.70
N TYR A 126 -12.09 -2.89 -1.46
CA TYR A 126 -12.06 -3.93 -0.42
C TYR A 126 -12.99 -3.54 0.72
N ASP A 127 -13.78 -4.53 1.19
CA ASP A 127 -14.87 -4.37 2.15
C ASP A 127 -16.01 -3.49 1.60
N PHE A 128 -17.17 -4.08 1.33
CA PHE A 128 -18.30 -3.33 0.74
C PHE A 128 -19.16 -2.62 1.79
N GLY A 129 -18.94 -2.87 3.09
CA GLY A 129 -19.56 -2.12 4.17
C GLY A 129 -18.74 -0.89 4.56
N THR A 130 -17.42 -1.08 4.76
CA THR A 130 -16.47 0.00 5.08
C THR A 130 -15.34 0.02 4.07
N THR A 131 -15.60 0.65 2.92
CA THR A 131 -14.74 0.46 1.75
C THR A 131 -13.43 1.20 1.81
N SER A 132 -12.35 0.42 1.70
CA SER A 132 -11.05 0.93 1.28
C SER A 132 -10.97 0.94 -0.24
N GLU A 133 -10.76 2.14 -0.78
CA GLU A 133 -10.63 2.38 -2.20
C GLU A 133 -9.16 2.64 -2.55
N THR A 134 -8.58 1.83 -3.42
CA THR A 134 -7.16 1.96 -3.78
C THR A 134 -7.00 2.07 -5.29
N ASP A 135 -6.37 3.15 -5.75
CA ASP A 135 -5.98 3.34 -7.15
C ASP A 135 -4.72 2.55 -7.49
N ILE A 136 -4.74 1.82 -8.60
CA ILE A 136 -3.62 1.02 -9.10
C ILE A 136 -3.31 1.48 -10.52
N LYS A 137 -2.27 2.30 -10.65
CA LYS A 137 -1.78 2.83 -11.92
C LYS A 137 -0.67 1.96 -12.48
N VAL A 138 -0.79 1.57 -13.75
CA VAL A 138 0.31 0.94 -14.50
C VAL A 138 1.29 2.04 -14.91
N VAL A 139 2.45 2.08 -14.26
CA VAL A 139 3.51 3.08 -14.50
C VAL A 139 4.34 2.73 -15.73
N GLY A 140 4.57 1.44 -15.94
CA GLY A 140 5.36 0.92 -17.05
C GLY A 140 5.58 -0.58 -16.89
N PHE A 141 6.53 -1.11 -17.65
CA PHE A 141 6.92 -2.52 -17.58
C PHE A 141 8.38 -2.68 -18.00
N ARG A 142 8.93 -3.86 -17.72
CA ARG A 142 10.20 -4.35 -18.28
C ARG A 142 10.04 -5.80 -18.68
N GLU A 143 10.84 -6.23 -19.65
CA GLU A 143 11.05 -7.65 -19.91
C GLU A 143 12.18 -8.17 -19.03
N GLY A 144 12.02 -9.35 -18.45
CA GLY A 144 13.08 -9.99 -17.69
C GLY A 144 12.61 -11.15 -16.85
N LYS A 145 13.51 -11.65 -16.01
CA LYS A 145 13.19 -12.71 -15.06
C LYS A 145 12.75 -12.10 -13.73
N ALA A 146 11.73 -12.71 -13.12
CA ALA A 146 11.29 -12.33 -11.78
C ALA A 146 12.40 -12.60 -10.76
N LYS A 147 12.52 -11.75 -9.73
CA LYS A 147 13.56 -11.90 -8.69
C LYS A 147 13.35 -13.13 -7.79
N SER A 148 12.13 -13.64 -7.70
CA SER A 148 11.76 -14.72 -6.80
C SER A 148 10.55 -15.49 -7.35
N LYS A 149 10.17 -16.57 -6.66
CA LYS A 149 8.93 -17.32 -6.93
C LYS A 149 7.66 -16.53 -6.59
N HIS A 150 7.76 -15.45 -5.82
CA HIS A 150 6.60 -14.63 -5.48
C HIS A 150 6.23 -13.78 -6.70
N PRO A 151 4.95 -13.75 -7.11
CA PRO A 151 4.52 -13.06 -8.32
C PRO A 151 4.58 -11.53 -8.20
N ILE A 152 4.76 -11.00 -6.99
CA ILE A 152 4.74 -9.57 -6.69
C ILE A 152 5.92 -9.26 -5.77
N ALA A 153 6.66 -8.20 -6.08
CA ALA A 153 7.74 -7.68 -5.27
C ALA A 153 7.48 -6.21 -4.91
N LEU A 154 7.77 -5.84 -3.65
CA LEU A 154 7.78 -4.44 -3.26
C LEU A 154 9.00 -3.74 -3.86
N LEU A 155 8.79 -2.59 -4.50
CA LEU A 155 9.85 -1.73 -5.04
C LEU A 155 10.13 -0.55 -4.12
N ALA A 156 9.07 0.10 -3.66
CA ALA A 156 9.14 1.21 -2.71
C ALA A 156 7.81 1.35 -1.97
N ARG A 157 7.84 1.99 -0.81
CA ARG A 157 6.65 2.32 -0.03
C ARG A 157 6.81 3.68 0.62
N ASN A 158 5.72 4.41 0.78
CA ASN A 158 5.71 5.63 1.59
C ASN A 158 6.25 5.39 3.00
N ARG A 159 6.81 6.44 3.62
CA ARG A 159 7.04 6.45 5.06
C ARG A 159 5.70 6.62 5.77
N MET A 160 5.57 6.04 6.97
CA MET A 160 4.39 6.30 7.81
C MET A 160 4.24 7.82 7.95
N PRO A 161 3.07 8.40 7.60
CA PRO A 161 2.85 9.83 7.79
C PRO A 161 3.11 10.23 9.24
N GLU A 162 3.76 11.37 9.44
CA GLU A 162 3.96 11.92 10.77
C GLU A 162 2.61 12.43 11.30
N LEU A 163 2.05 11.69 12.25
CA LEU A 163 0.83 12.04 12.96
C LEU A 163 1.21 12.68 14.29
N VAL A 164 0.46 13.70 14.70
CA VAL A 164 0.71 14.45 15.94
C VAL A 164 -0.38 14.09 16.94
N CYS A 165 0.01 13.92 18.20
CA CYS A 165 -0.93 13.68 19.28
C CYS A 165 -1.96 14.83 19.38
N GLN A 166 -3.21 14.48 19.63
CA GLN A 166 -4.31 15.44 19.63
C GLN A 166 -4.22 16.52 20.72
N GLU A 167 -3.58 16.20 21.84
CA GLU A 167 -3.44 17.10 23.00
C GLU A 167 -1.99 17.52 23.24
N ARG A 168 -1.02 16.84 22.61
CA ARG A 168 0.42 17.08 22.80
C ARG A 168 1.09 17.29 21.45
N SER A 169 2.06 18.20 21.37
CA SER A 169 2.85 18.40 20.15
C SER A 169 3.93 17.32 19.93
N GLN A 170 3.64 16.08 20.33
CA GLN A 170 4.52 14.91 20.20
C GLN A 170 4.04 14.00 19.06
N PRO A 171 4.92 13.17 18.47
CA PRO A 171 4.52 12.13 17.52
C PRO A 171 3.49 11.17 18.12
N ALA A 172 2.46 10.85 17.35
CA ALA A 172 1.45 9.87 17.72
C ALA A 172 1.85 8.46 17.25
N HIS A 173 1.57 7.47 18.10
CA HIS A 173 1.80 6.05 17.83
C HIS A 173 0.55 5.19 18.00
N TRP A 174 -0.53 5.77 18.55
CA TRP A 174 -1.77 5.06 18.86
C TRP A 174 -3.00 5.77 18.29
N LEU A 175 -4.04 5.00 18.03
CA LEU A 175 -5.36 5.45 17.63
C LEU A 175 -6.39 4.98 18.65
N CYS A 176 -6.99 5.93 19.37
CA CYS A 176 -8.13 5.68 20.23
C CYS A 176 -9.44 5.87 19.45
N ILE A 177 -10.18 4.78 19.28
CA ILE A 177 -11.44 4.76 18.52
C ILE A 177 -12.56 5.49 19.26
N GLU A 178 -12.56 5.45 20.59
CA GLU A 178 -13.50 6.18 21.42
C GLU A 178 -13.38 7.70 21.19
N CYS A 179 -12.16 8.24 21.20
CA CYS A 179 -11.89 9.63 20.86
C CYS A 179 -12.42 10.02 19.47
N VAL A 180 -12.34 9.11 18.49
CA VAL A 180 -12.81 9.35 17.12
C VAL A 180 -14.34 9.42 17.05
N TYR A 181 -15.05 8.48 17.68
CA TYR A 181 -16.51 8.37 17.54
C TYR A 181 -17.31 9.14 18.58
N GLU A 182 -16.82 9.22 19.82
CA GLU A 182 -17.56 9.81 20.95
C GLU A 182 -17.12 11.25 21.24
N GLU A 183 -15.84 11.57 21.03
CA GLU A 183 -15.29 12.89 21.35
C GLU A 183 -15.10 13.83 20.13
N ASP A 184 -15.36 13.36 18.90
CA ASP A 184 -15.11 14.10 17.65
C ASP A 184 -13.66 14.65 17.55
N LYS A 185 -12.70 13.90 18.10
CA LYS A 185 -11.26 14.20 18.04
C LYS A 185 -10.56 13.34 17.00
N SER A 186 -9.31 13.68 16.69
CA SER A 186 -8.51 12.86 15.75
C SER A 186 -8.23 11.43 16.24
N GLY A 187 -8.28 11.20 17.56
CA GLY A 187 -7.94 9.92 18.18
C GLY A 187 -6.45 9.58 18.20
N TYR A 188 -5.58 10.42 17.63
CA TYR A 188 -4.13 10.18 17.62
C TYR A 188 -3.52 10.49 18.98
N LEU A 189 -2.88 9.49 19.59
CA LEU A 189 -2.24 9.59 20.90
C LEU A 189 -0.74 9.27 20.79
N CYS A 190 0.09 10.05 21.50
CA CYS A 190 1.45 9.66 21.83
C CYS A 190 1.44 8.66 22.99
N ASP A 191 2.57 8.01 23.26
CA ASP A 191 2.67 6.95 24.29
C ASP A 191 2.20 7.44 25.67
N GLU A 192 2.67 8.62 26.08
CA GLU A 192 2.30 9.19 27.38
C GLU A 192 0.80 9.57 27.46
N HIS A 193 0.16 9.98 26.36
CA HIS A 193 -1.28 10.30 26.37
C HIS A 193 -2.12 9.03 26.38
N MET A 194 -1.68 7.98 25.69
CA MET A 194 -2.34 6.67 25.72
C MET A 194 -2.43 6.12 27.16
N GLU A 195 -1.38 6.29 27.98
CA GLU A 195 -1.38 5.79 29.37
C GLU A 195 -2.29 6.57 30.33
N GLU A 196 -2.55 7.85 30.06
CA GLU A 196 -3.25 8.76 31.00
C GLU A 196 -4.72 8.98 30.66
N HIS A 197 -5.14 8.73 29.41
CA HIS A 197 -6.50 8.94 28.94
C HIS A 197 -7.34 7.65 29.09
N PRO A 198 -8.63 7.74 29.49
CA PRO A 198 -9.50 6.56 29.60
C PRO A 198 -10.04 6.08 28.24
N HIS A 199 -10.04 4.76 27.99
CA HIS A 199 -10.53 4.14 26.72
C HIS A 199 -11.51 2.98 26.99
N GLU A 200 -12.58 3.24 27.74
CA GLU A 200 -13.43 2.19 28.33
C GLU A 200 -14.46 1.59 27.36
N ASN A 201 -14.92 2.34 26.36
CA ASN A 201 -16.09 1.95 25.56
C ASN A 201 -15.74 1.18 24.28
N TYR A 202 -14.54 1.40 23.73
CA TYR A 202 -14.11 0.84 22.44
C TYR A 202 -12.85 -0.02 22.52
N GLY A 203 -12.40 -0.34 23.74
CA GLY A 203 -11.20 -1.12 24.00
C GLY A 203 -9.92 -0.29 23.92
N GLU A 204 -8.80 -0.98 24.10
CA GLU A 204 -7.47 -0.36 24.10
C GLU A 204 -7.15 0.35 22.77
N PRO A 205 -6.42 1.48 22.81
CA PRO A 205 -5.95 2.14 21.60
C PRO A 205 -5.13 1.21 20.71
N MET A 206 -5.35 1.30 19.40
CA MET A 206 -4.66 0.47 18.43
C MET A 206 -3.35 1.10 17.97
N PRO A 207 -2.32 0.31 17.66
CA PRO A 207 -1.07 0.84 17.11
C PRO A 207 -1.32 1.46 15.73
N LEU A 208 -0.70 2.62 15.49
CA LEU A 208 -0.64 3.24 14.18
C LEU A 208 0.31 2.47 13.28
N VAL A 209 -0.22 1.93 12.18
CA VAL A 209 0.56 1.20 11.19
C VAL A 209 0.52 1.89 9.83
N ASN A 210 1.47 1.57 8.95
CA ASN A 210 1.59 2.22 7.64
C ASN A 210 0.54 1.74 6.64
N SER A 211 -0.73 1.94 6.97
CA SER A 211 -1.90 1.57 6.19
C SER A 211 -2.95 2.67 6.27
N PRO A 212 -3.64 2.96 5.16
CA PRO A 212 -4.81 3.84 5.18
C PRO A 212 -6.00 3.23 5.95
N ARG A 213 -5.94 1.95 6.34
CA ARG A 213 -7.04 1.22 7.00
C ARG A 213 -6.93 1.15 8.52
N THR A 214 -5.89 1.70 9.13
CA THR A 214 -5.74 1.66 10.59
C THR A 214 -7.03 2.12 11.30
N GLY A 215 -7.52 1.27 12.20
CA GLY A 215 -8.75 1.50 12.97
C GLY A 215 -10.06 1.15 12.27
N MET A 216 -10.08 0.99 10.94
CA MET A 216 -11.29 0.58 10.23
C MET A 216 -11.50 -0.92 10.40
N CYS A 217 -12.64 -1.30 10.99
CA CYS A 217 -12.96 -2.69 11.32
C CYS A 217 -11.88 -3.35 12.20
N GLY A 218 -11.32 -2.59 13.15
CA GLY A 218 -10.31 -3.08 14.09
C GLY A 218 -8.96 -3.45 13.44
N TYR A 219 -8.68 -2.96 12.22
CA TYR A 219 -7.41 -3.24 11.56
C TYR A 219 -6.24 -2.55 12.29
N ASP A 220 -5.29 -3.37 12.75
CA ASP A 220 -4.08 -3.00 13.48
C ASP A 220 -2.79 -3.44 12.77
N GLY A 221 -2.89 -4.06 11.59
CA GLY A 221 -1.78 -4.59 10.82
C GLY A 221 -1.99 -6.06 10.41
N PRO A 222 -0.94 -6.74 9.90
CA PRO A 222 0.43 -6.27 9.71
C PRO A 222 0.58 -5.30 8.54
N ALA A 223 1.66 -4.52 8.56
CA ALA A 223 2.05 -3.60 7.49
C ALA A 223 3.32 -4.10 6.79
N GLU A 224 3.43 -5.40 6.51
CA GLU A 224 4.61 -6.02 5.93
C GLU A 224 4.27 -6.81 4.65
N PRO A 225 5.19 -6.94 3.69
CA PRO A 225 4.96 -7.77 2.51
C PRO A 225 4.77 -9.26 2.88
N PRO A 226 3.86 -9.99 2.22
CA PRO A 226 3.54 -11.38 2.55
C PRO A 226 4.48 -12.38 1.86
N TYR A 227 5.78 -12.33 2.17
CA TYR A 227 6.76 -13.29 1.66
C TYR A 227 7.93 -13.54 2.61
#